data_AF-A0A4Z2F9F7-F1
#
_entry.id   AF-A0A4Z2F9F7-F1
#
_cell.length_a   1.000
_cell.length_b   1.000
_cell.length_c   1.000
_cell.angle_alpha   90.00
_cell.angle_beta   90.00
_cell.angle_gamma   90.00
#
_symmetry.space_group_name_H-M   'P 1'
#
loop_
_entity.id
_entity.type
_entity.pdbx_description
1 polymer ?
#
loop_
_entity_poly.entity_id
_entity_poly.type
_entity_poly.pdbx_seq_one_letter_code
_entity_poly.pdbx_strand_id
1 'polypeptide(L)' 'MSNLVASQIMAHTDVASRAGSIEKWLAVADICRCLNNYNGVLEITSALNRSALYRLKKTWAKVCKQVGNPLL' A
#
# COMPACT_ATOMS: atom_id res chain seq x y z
N MET A 1 1.99 13.10 3.04
CA MET A 1 0.89 12.13 2.83
C MET A 1 1.30 10.71 3.27
N SER A 2 2.57 10.35 3.11
CA SER A 2 3.14 9.04 3.47
C SER A 2 2.92 8.60 4.93
N ASN A 3 2.95 9.53 5.89
CA ASN A 3 2.61 9.23 7.30
C ASN A 3 1.16 8.80 7.49
N LEU A 4 0.22 9.43 6.79
CA LEU A 4 -1.20 9.10 6.88
C LEU A 4 -1.47 7.70 6.33
N VAL A 5 -0.92 7.40 5.15
CA VAL A 5 -1.01 6.08 4.51
C VAL A 5 -0.51 4.99 5.45
N ALA A 6 0.70 5.18 6.00
CA ALA A 6 1.31 4.22 6.90
C ALA A 6 0.51 4.02 8.20
N SER A 7 0.05 5.11 8.82
CA SER A 7 -0.74 5.05 10.05
C SER A 7 -2.10 4.38 9.83
N GLN A 8 -2.78 4.66 8.72
CA GLN A 8 -4.06 4.01 8.41
C GLN A 8 -3.92 2.50 8.21
N ILE A 9 -2.87 2.06 7.51
CA ILE A 9 -2.62 0.62 7.36
C ILE A 9 -2.28 -0.01 8.71
N MET A 10 -1.43 0.64 9.51
CA MET A 10 -1.02 0.13 10.82
C MET A 10 -2.14 0.14 11.89
N ALA A 11 -3.19 0.93 11.69
CA ALA A 11 -4.35 0.96 12.59
C ALA A 11 -5.15 -0.36 12.59
N HIS A 12 -5.02 -1.18 11.54
CA HIS A 12 -5.67 -2.48 11.46
C HIS A 12 -4.85 -3.57 12.16
N THR A 13 -5.49 -4.26 13.11
CA THR A 13 -4.86 -5.33 13.91
C THR A 13 -4.79 -6.66 13.18
N ASP A 14 -5.78 -6.98 12.34
CA ASP A 14 -5.83 -8.23 11.58
C ASP A 14 -5.13 -8.12 10.20
N VAL A 15 -4.69 -9.27 9.69
CA VAL A 15 -3.93 -9.36 8.43
C VAL A 15 -4.80 -9.01 7.21
N ALA A 16 -6.09 -9.36 7.23
CA ALA A 16 -6.97 -9.20 6.09
C ALA A 16 -7.32 -7.73 5.86
N SER A 17 -7.67 -7.01 6.92
CA SER A 17 -7.96 -5.57 6.88
C SER A 17 -6.73 -4.77 6.45
N ARG A 18 -5.53 -5.13 6.93
CA ARG A 18 -4.29 -4.50 6.43
C ARG A 18 -4.07 -4.72 4.95
N ALA A 19 -4.25 -5.96 4.47
CA ALA A 19 -4.08 -6.28 3.05
C ALA A 19 -5.08 -5.49 2.19
N GLY A 20 -6.36 -5.46 2.58
CA GLY A 20 -7.38 -4.68 1.88
C GLY A 20 -7.11 -3.16 1.92
N SER A 21 -6.52 -2.64 3.00
CA SER A 21 -6.10 -1.24 3.09
C SER A 21 -4.94 -0.94 2.13
N ILE A 22 -3.95 -1.84 2.03
CA ILE A 22 -2.85 -1.72 1.04
C ILE A 22 -3.41 -1.73 -0.39
N GLU A 23 -4.32 -2.65 -0.72
CA GLU A 23 -4.94 -2.73 -2.05
C GLU A 23 -5.67 -1.43 -2.43
N LYS A 24 -6.40 -0.83 -1.48
CA LYS A 24 -7.03 0.48 -1.69
C LYS A 24 -6.01 1.56 -2.00
N TRP A 25 -4.89 1.60 -1.28
CA TRP A 25 -3.82 2.57 -1.54
C TRP A 25 -3.10 2.33 -2.87
N LEU A 26 -2.97 1.07 -3.31
CA LEU A 26 -2.46 0.74 -4.65
C LEU A 26 -3.41 1.26 -5.74
N ALA A 27 -4.73 1.13 -5.57
CA ALA A 27 -5.71 1.69 -6.50
C ALA A 27 -5.64 3.22 -6.55
N VAL A 28 -5.45 3.89 -5.40
CA VAL A 28 -5.25 5.36 -5.37
C VAL A 28 -3.95 5.74 -6.08
N ALA A 29 -2.87 4.98 -5.90
CA ALA A 29 -1.61 5.23 -6.61
C ALA A 29 -1.79 5.11 -8.14
N ASP A 30 -2.57 4.14 -8.60
CA ASP A 30 -2.87 3.99 -10.02
C ASP A 30 -3.68 5.18 -10.57
N ILE A 31 -4.68 5.65 -9.82
CA ILE A 31 -5.42 6.89 -10.18
C ILE A 31 -4.47 8.10 -10.22
N CYS A 32 -3.60 8.26 -9.23
CA CYS A 32 -2.60 9.34 -9.23
C CYS A 32 -1.71 9.28 -10.48
N ARG A 33 -1.31 8.07 -10.90
CA ARG A 33 -0.52 7.86 -12.12
C ARG A 33 -1.31 8.28 -13.36
N CYS A 34 -2.57 7.88 -13.50
CA CYS A 34 -3.44 8.28 -14.62
C CYS A 34 -3.65 9.80 -14.70
N LEU A 35 -3.64 10.49 -13.56
CA LEU A 35 -3.77 11.94 -13.47
C LEU A 35 -2.43 12.69 -13.62
N ASN A 36 -1.33 12.01 -13.95
CA ASN A 36 0.03 12.56 -13.95
C ASN A 36 0.47 13.19 -12.61
N ASN A 37 -0.15 12.78 -11.50
CA ASN A 37 0.22 13.20 -10.16
C ASN A 37 1.30 12.27 -9.58
N TYR A 38 2.53 12.43 -10.07
CA TYR A 38 3.66 11.59 -9.68
C TYR A 38 4.09 11.81 -8.23
N ASN A 39 3.85 12.99 -7.66
CA ASN A 39 4.07 13.24 -6.23
C ASN A 39 3.18 12.34 -5.36
N GLY A 40 1.91 12.16 -5.75
CA GLY A 40 0.99 11.22 -5.07
C GLY A 40 1.47 9.77 -5.15
N VAL A 41 1.92 9.34 -6.33
CA VAL A 41 2.50 8.00 -6.54
C VAL A 41 3.73 7.80 -5.64
N LEU A 42 4.64 8.77 -5.60
CA LEU A 42 5.86 8.72 -4.80
C LEU A 42 5.55 8.65 -3.30
N GLU A 43 4.62 9.48 -2.81
CA GLU A 43 4.23 9.51 -1.39
C GLU A 43 3.62 8.17 -0.94
N ILE A 44 2.76 7.56 -1.77
CA ILE A 44 2.15 6.26 -1.46
C ILE A 44 3.20 5.15 -1.48
N THR A 45 4.02 5.10 -2.54
CA THR A 45 5.10 4.10 -2.67
C THR A 45 6.09 4.20 -1.50
N SER A 46 6.46 5.42 -1.12
CA SER A 46 7.36 5.66 0.03
C SER A 46 6.75 5.18 1.34
N ALA A 47 5.43 5.35 1.54
CA ALA A 47 4.75 4.82 2.72
C ALA A 47 4.82 3.30 2.78
N LEU A 48 4.52 2.62 1.67
CA LEU A 48 4.54 1.16 1.57
C LEU A 48 5.94 0.57 1.79
N ASN A 49 6.99 1.31 1.42
CA ASN A 49 8.37 0.90 1.63
C ASN A 49 8.93 1.19 3.04
N ARG A 50 8.15 1.82 3.93
CA ARG A 50 8.59 2.05 5.31
C ARG A 50 8.80 0.73 6.03
N SER A 51 9.85 0.63 6.85
CA SER A 51 10.22 -0.59 7.58
C SER A 51 9.08 -1.19 8.42
N ALA A 52 8.15 -0.36 8.89
CA ALA A 52 6.96 -0.80 9.63
C ALA A 52 5.99 -1.63 8.79
N LEU A 53 5.82 -1.29 7.51
CA LEU A 53 4.96 -2.00 6.58
C LEU A 53 5.73 -3.08 5.81
N TYR A 54 6.93 -2.77 5.34
CA TYR A 54 7.77 -3.69 4.56
C TYR A 54 8.02 -5.03 5.27
N ARG A 55 8.12 -5.03 6.60
CA ARG A 55 8.34 -6.25 7.41
C ARG A 55 7.10 -7.16 7.55
N LEU A 56 5.91 -6.72 7.13
CA LEU A 56 4.65 -7.45 7.35
C LEU A 56 4.44 -8.60 6.35
N LYS A 57 5.32 -9.60 6.37
CA LYS A 57 5.36 -10.69 5.37
C LYS A 57 4.01 -11.40 5.16
N LYS A 58 3.27 -11.69 6.24
CA LYS A 58 1.95 -12.34 6.17
C LYS A 58 0.90 -11.46 5.47
N THR A 59 0.98 -10.15 5.66
CA THR A 59 0.08 -9.19 4.98
C THR A 59 0.40 -9.14 3.48
N TRP A 60 1.68 -8.99 3.13
CA TRP A 60 2.13 -8.95 1.73
C TRP A 60 1.80 -10.24 0.97
N ALA A 61 1.95 -11.40 1.61
CA ALA A 61 1.55 -12.68 1.02
C ALA A 61 0.05 -12.75 0.68
N LYS A 62 -0.80 -12.00 1.38
CA LYS A 62 -2.24 -11.92 1.09
C LYS A 62 -2.52 -10.99 -0.09
N VAL A 63 -1.85 -9.83 -0.15
CA VAL A 63 -1.96 -8.86 -1.26
C VAL A 63 -1.58 -9.51 -2.60
N CYS A 64 -0.44 -10.23 -2.65
CA CYS A 64 0.04 -10.89 -3.88
C CYS A 64 -0.87 -12.04 -4.39
N LYS A 65 -1.72 -12.61 -3.54
CA LYS A 65 -2.67 -13.65 -3.97
C LYS A 65 -3.89 -13.08 -4.68
N GLN A 66 -4.21 -11.81 -4.44
CA GLN A 66 -5.37 -11.14 -5.00
C GLN A 66 -5.00 -10.25 -6.20
N VAL A 67 -3.81 -9.67 -6.17
CA VAL A 67 -3.20 -8.95 -7.28
C VAL A 67 -2.18 -9.88 -7.94
N GLY A 68 -2.58 -10.56 -9.02
CA GLY A 68 -1.59 -11.18 -9.91
C GLY A 68 -0.58 -10.11 -10.31
N ASN A 69 0.67 -10.27 -9.89
CA ASN A 69 1.73 -9.24 -9.89
C ASN A 69 1.71 -8.35 -11.14
N PRO A 70 1.67 -7.02 -10.96
CA PRO A 70 2.76 -6.22 -11.50
C PRO A 70 3.04 -5.01 -10.61
N LEU A 71 4.04 -5.07 -9.73
CA LEU A 71 4.89 -3.95 -9.26
C LEU A 71 5.82 -4.36 -8.08
N LEU A 72 6.28 -5.62 -8.08
CA LEU A 72 7.65 -6.00 -7.70
C LEU A 72 8.28 -6.78 -8.85
#